data_AF-A0A1S2LXS6-F1
#
_entry.id   AF-A0A1S2LXS6-F1
#
_cell.length_a   1.000
_cell.length_b   1.000
_cell.length_c   1.000
_cell.angle_alpha   90.00
_cell.angle_beta   90.00
_cell.angle_gamma   90.00
#
_symmetry.space_group_name_H-M   'P 1'
#
loop_
_entity.id
_entity.type
_entity.pdbx_description
1 polymer ?
#
loop_
_entity_poly.entity_id
_entity_poly.type
_entity_poly.pdbx_seq_one_letter_code
_entity_poly.pdbx_strand_id
1 'polypeptide(L)'
;MCNLFSRIKNTISADIHEMLDEKEQKNPIAALNQYLRECEKEVEKVRKLVERQYLLKEQFTREYNEARQLADKRKYQVEIASRAGEIELMQFAINEQTQFEERAQRLKSALEQASIHLQELEQKYEEMKHKLKDMHIRQMELMGKENITRANYRLNQMLDGNSYTGKVGSRFEEMDRYLDRLEHQANSRYHRHTIDGRIAQLEKQLKNEENHSISE
;
A
#
# COMPACT_ATOMS: atom_id res chain seq x y z
N MET A 1 10.37 7.30 -17.35
CA MET A 1 10.01 6.76 -16.03
C MET A 1 10.45 7.76 -14.97
N CYS A 2 9.55 8.09 -14.04
CA CYS A 2 9.86 8.65 -12.72
C CYS A 2 10.65 9.96 -12.62
N ASN A 3 10.07 11.10 -13.03
CA ASN A 3 10.48 12.39 -12.46
C ASN A 3 10.00 12.56 -11.00
N LEU A 4 8.98 11.81 -10.57
CA LEU A 4 8.58 11.75 -9.16
C LEU A 4 9.48 10.85 -8.31
N PHE A 5 9.90 9.66 -8.79
CA PHE A 5 10.82 8.82 -8.00
C PHE A 5 12.29 9.26 -8.10
N SER A 6 12.71 9.96 -9.16
CA SER A 6 14.03 10.62 -9.17
C SER A 6 14.08 11.79 -8.17
N ARG A 7 12.97 12.53 -8.03
CA ARG A 7 12.78 13.46 -6.90
C ARG A 7 12.91 12.73 -5.56
N ILE A 8 12.36 11.54 -5.36
CA ILE A 8 12.52 10.79 -4.10
C ILE A 8 13.99 10.55 -3.70
N LYS A 9 14.88 10.21 -4.65
CA LYS A 9 16.32 10.02 -4.34
C LYS A 9 16.99 11.35 -3.97
N ASN A 10 16.63 12.43 -4.64
CA ASN A 10 17.24 13.75 -4.44
C ASN A 10 16.62 14.51 -3.24
N THR A 11 15.35 14.29 -2.92
CA THR A 11 14.63 14.96 -1.82
C THR A 11 14.98 14.38 -0.45
N ILE A 12 15.36 13.11 -0.35
CA ILE A 12 15.81 12.53 0.93
C ILE A 12 17.24 12.98 1.28
N SER A 13 18.07 13.32 0.27
CA SER A 13 19.49 13.59 0.49
C SER A 13 19.93 15.05 0.25
N ALA A 14 19.14 15.89 -0.43
CA ALA A 14 19.52 17.27 -0.76
C ALA A 14 18.47 18.35 -0.49
N ASP A 15 17.16 18.05 -0.47
CA ASP A 15 16.11 19.10 -0.42
C ASP A 15 15.33 19.18 0.90
N ILE A 16 16.04 19.38 2.01
CA ILE A 16 15.50 20.24 3.09
C ILE A 16 15.85 21.73 2.81
N HIS A 17 16.69 22.02 1.82
CA HIS A 17 17.23 23.37 1.64
C HIS A 17 16.83 24.16 0.39
N GLU A 18 16.31 23.58 -0.71
CA GLU A 18 16.26 24.36 -1.97
C GLU A 18 14.97 24.35 -2.81
N MET A 19 13.85 23.80 -2.33
CA MET A 19 12.57 23.99 -3.04
C MET A 19 11.38 24.13 -2.09
N LEU A 20 11.44 25.13 -1.21
CA LEU A 20 10.31 25.57 -0.40
C LEU A 20 10.07 27.05 -0.71
N ASP A 21 9.00 27.32 -1.44
CA ASP A 21 8.42 28.66 -1.55
C ASP A 21 8.18 29.18 -0.12
N GLU A 22 8.58 30.42 0.22
CA GLU A 22 8.60 30.97 1.60
C GLU A 22 7.27 30.82 2.37
N LYS A 23 6.16 30.58 1.66
CA LYS A 23 4.83 30.35 2.24
C LYS A 23 4.61 28.92 2.76
N GLU A 24 5.30 27.91 2.22
CA GLU A 24 5.19 26.50 2.65
C GLU A 24 6.16 26.14 3.80
N GLN A 25 7.19 26.96 4.05
CA GLN A 25 8.07 26.82 5.22
C GLN A 25 7.33 26.86 6.57
N LYS A 26 6.11 27.39 6.61
CA LYS A 26 5.31 27.52 7.83
C LYS A 26 4.64 26.23 8.31
N ASN A 27 4.51 25.20 7.46
CA ASN A 27 3.90 23.93 7.88
C ASN A 27 4.44 22.73 7.05
N PRO A 28 5.64 22.20 7.37
CA PRO A 28 6.23 21.07 6.64
C PRO A 28 5.36 19.79 6.68
N ILE A 29 4.50 19.65 7.69
CA ILE A 29 3.56 18.53 7.78
C ILE A 29 2.41 18.67 6.78
N ALA A 30 1.91 19.89 6.55
CA ALA A 30 0.89 20.12 5.54
C ALA A 30 1.39 19.76 4.12
N ALA A 31 2.63 20.14 3.80
CA ALA A 31 3.29 19.78 2.54
C ALA A 31 3.47 18.27 2.40
N LEU A 32 3.95 17.59 3.46
CA LEU A 32 4.06 16.12 3.47
C LEU A 32 2.71 15.42 3.27
N ASN A 33 1.65 15.91 3.91
CA ASN A 33 0.30 15.37 3.77
C ASN A 33 -0.24 15.55 2.35
N GLN A 34 0.05 16.68 1.71
CA GLN A 34 -0.32 16.91 0.32
C GLN A 34 0.43 15.97 -0.61
N TYR A 35 1.74 15.82 -0.41
CA TYR A 35 2.56 14.92 -1.20
C TYR A 35 2.09 13.46 -1.10
N LEU A 36 1.75 12.99 0.11
CA LEU A 36 1.18 11.66 0.31
C LEU A 36 -0.13 11.46 -0.48
N ARG A 37 -1.03 12.45 -0.47
CA ARG A 37 -2.26 12.40 -1.27
C ARG A 37 -1.99 12.36 -2.78
N GLU A 38 -0.94 13.03 -3.24
CA GLU A 38 -0.53 12.96 -4.65
C GLU A 38 0.03 11.57 -4.99
N CYS A 39 0.84 10.98 -4.10
CA CYS A 39 1.32 9.61 -4.26
C CYS A 39 0.18 8.59 -4.29
N GLU A 40 -0.81 8.71 -3.40
CA GLU A 40 -2.02 7.89 -3.41
C GLU A 40 -2.75 7.96 -4.76
N LYS A 41 -2.92 9.17 -5.31
CA LYS A 41 -3.54 9.38 -6.62
C LYS A 41 -2.74 8.72 -7.75
N GLU A 42 -1.42 8.81 -7.72
CA GLU A 42 -0.57 8.16 -8.73
C GLU A 42 -0.62 6.63 -8.63
N VAL A 43 -0.63 6.07 -7.41
CA VAL A 43 -0.81 4.63 -7.19
C VAL A 43 -2.15 4.15 -7.75
N GLU A 44 -3.22 4.91 -7.55
CA GLU A 44 -4.55 4.59 -8.11
C GLU A 44 -4.58 4.70 -9.65
N LYS A 45 -3.87 5.66 -10.25
CA LYS A 45 -3.73 5.74 -11.71
C LYS A 45 -3.00 4.52 -12.25
N VAL A 46 -1.91 4.10 -11.61
CA VAL A 46 -1.15 2.91 -12.02
C VAL A 46 -2.03 1.65 -11.89
N ARG A 47 -2.78 1.52 -10.81
CA ARG A 47 -3.74 0.41 -10.63
C ARG A 47 -4.67 0.27 -11.83
N LYS A 48 -5.28 1.36 -12.30
CA LYS A 48 -6.16 1.36 -13.48
C LYS A 48 -5.46 0.94 -14.76
N LEU A 49 -4.17 1.26 -14.91
CA LEU A 49 -3.37 0.82 -16.05
C LEU A 49 -3.08 -0.69 -15.98
N VAL A 50 -2.79 -1.22 -14.79
CA VAL A 50 -2.63 -2.67 -14.56
C VAL A 50 -3.94 -3.41 -14.87
N GLU A 51 -5.07 -2.92 -14.37
CA GLU A 51 -6.40 -3.48 -14.65
C GLU A 51 -6.70 -3.47 -16.16
N ARG A 52 -6.35 -2.40 -16.88
CA ARG A 52 -6.51 -2.33 -18.33
C ARG A 52 -5.64 -3.37 -19.05
N GLN A 53 -4.40 -3.59 -18.60
CA GLN A 53 -3.51 -4.61 -19.16
C GLN A 53 -4.06 -6.02 -18.92
N TYR A 54 -4.67 -6.25 -17.75
CA TYR A 54 -5.35 -7.51 -17.44
C TYR A 54 -6.50 -7.78 -18.42
N LEU A 55 -7.37 -6.81 -18.65
CA LEU A 55 -8.49 -6.92 -19.60
C LEU A 55 -8.01 -7.19 -21.03
N LEU A 56 -6.89 -6.58 -21.44
CA LEU A 56 -6.29 -6.83 -22.75
C LEU A 56 -5.77 -8.27 -22.88
N LYS A 57 -5.11 -8.80 -21.83
CA LYS A 57 -4.68 -10.20 -21.78
C LYS A 57 -5.88 -11.15 -21.90
N GLU A 58 -6.99 -10.88 -21.19
CA GLU A 58 -8.21 -11.66 -21.33
C GLU A 58 -8.77 -11.62 -22.76
N GLN A 59 -8.76 -10.45 -23.39
CA GLN A 59 -9.21 -10.33 -24.77
C GLN A 59 -8.35 -11.18 -25.73
N PHE A 60 -7.03 -11.12 -25.62
CA PHE A 60 -6.15 -11.99 -26.41
C PHE A 60 -6.40 -13.47 -26.13
N THR A 61 -6.70 -13.84 -24.88
CA THR A 61 -7.04 -15.22 -24.51
C THR A 61 -8.32 -15.68 -25.19
N ARG A 62 -9.37 -14.85 -25.20
CA ARG A 62 -10.64 -15.17 -25.87
C ARG A 62 -10.45 -15.34 -27.37
N GLU A 63 -9.83 -14.37 -28.03
CA GLU A 63 -9.58 -14.40 -29.48
C GLU A 63 -8.69 -15.59 -29.88
N TYR A 64 -7.67 -15.91 -29.07
CA TYR A 64 -6.81 -17.07 -29.30
C TYR A 64 -7.60 -18.38 -29.27
N ASN A 65 -8.45 -18.55 -28.25
CA ASN A 65 -9.28 -19.73 -28.11
C ASN A 65 -10.29 -19.87 -29.25
N GLU A 66 -10.91 -18.75 -29.67
CA GLU A 66 -11.82 -18.75 -30.81
C GLU A 66 -11.12 -19.13 -32.12
N ALA A 67 -9.98 -18.51 -32.42
CA ALA A 67 -9.19 -18.84 -33.61
C ALA A 67 -8.78 -20.31 -33.63
N ARG A 68 -8.38 -20.86 -32.47
CA ARG A 68 -8.03 -22.28 -32.33
C ARG A 68 -9.23 -23.19 -32.55
N GLN A 69 -10.38 -22.88 -31.97
CA GLN A 69 -11.62 -23.65 -32.16
C GLN A 69 -12.06 -23.65 -33.63
N LEU A 70 -11.93 -22.52 -34.33
CA LEU A 70 -12.23 -22.43 -35.75
C LEU A 70 -11.25 -23.23 -36.61
N ALA A 71 -9.95 -23.20 -36.29
CA ALA A 71 -8.95 -24.05 -36.94
C ALA A 71 -9.27 -25.54 -36.76
N ASP A 72 -9.55 -25.98 -35.52
CA ASP A 72 -9.90 -27.37 -35.21
C ASP A 72 -11.19 -27.80 -35.94
N LYS A 73 -12.18 -26.91 -36.02
CA LYS A 73 -13.41 -27.13 -36.78
C LYS A 73 -13.13 -27.31 -38.27
N ARG A 74 -12.30 -26.45 -38.87
CA ARG A 74 -11.94 -26.56 -40.30
C ARG A 74 -11.15 -27.83 -40.57
N LYS A 75 -10.21 -28.20 -39.70
CA LYS A 75 -9.48 -29.47 -39.77
C LYS A 75 -10.42 -30.68 -39.82
N TYR A 76 -11.43 -30.72 -38.96
CA TYR A 76 -12.44 -31.77 -38.99
C TYR A 76 -13.26 -31.76 -40.31
N GLN A 77 -13.58 -30.59 -40.84
CA GLN A 77 -14.29 -30.46 -42.12
C GLN A 77 -13.43 -30.88 -43.32
N VAL A 78 -12.12 -30.66 -43.29
CA VAL A 78 -11.17 -31.19 -44.28
C VAL A 78 -11.23 -32.72 -44.31
N GLU A 79 -11.23 -33.37 -43.15
CA GLU A 79 -11.34 -34.84 -43.07
C GLU A 79 -12.66 -35.36 -43.66
N ILE A 80 -13.79 -34.68 -43.41
CA ILE A 80 -15.08 -35.05 -43.99
C ILE A 80 -15.08 -34.88 -45.51
N ALA A 81 -14.66 -33.71 -46.01
CA ALA A 81 -14.66 -33.42 -47.44
C ALA A 81 -13.74 -34.38 -48.20
N SER A 82 -12.59 -34.73 -47.61
CA SER A 82 -11.67 -35.74 -48.15
C SER A 82 -12.34 -37.12 -48.29
N ARG A 83 -13.06 -37.59 -47.26
CA ARG A 83 -13.80 -38.87 -47.31
C ARG A 83 -14.95 -38.86 -48.30
N ALA A 84 -15.57 -37.69 -48.51
CA ALA A 84 -16.66 -37.51 -49.48
C ALA A 84 -16.16 -37.36 -50.93
N GLY A 85 -14.86 -37.16 -51.15
CA GLY A 85 -14.31 -36.91 -52.49
C GLY A 85 -14.58 -35.50 -53.03
N GLU A 86 -15.04 -34.58 -52.18
CA GLU A 86 -15.36 -33.20 -52.53
C GLU A 86 -14.10 -32.32 -52.48
N ILE A 87 -13.30 -32.37 -53.55
CA ILE A 87 -11.95 -31.77 -53.62
C ILE A 87 -12.00 -30.24 -53.44
N GLU A 88 -12.94 -29.56 -54.08
CA GLU A 88 -13.04 -28.09 -54.01
C GLU A 88 -13.35 -27.62 -52.57
N LEU A 89 -14.29 -28.30 -51.91
CA LEU A 89 -14.66 -28.01 -50.53
C LEU A 89 -13.52 -28.31 -49.56
N MET A 90 -12.80 -29.41 -49.78
CA MET A 90 -11.61 -29.76 -49.01
C MET A 90 -10.55 -28.67 -49.13
N GLN A 91 -10.24 -28.21 -50.34
CA GLN A 91 -9.23 -27.17 -50.56
C GLN A 91 -9.63 -25.84 -49.91
N PHE A 92 -10.91 -25.47 -49.98
CA PHE A 92 -11.43 -24.29 -49.30
C PHE A 92 -11.26 -24.39 -47.78
N ALA A 93 -11.63 -25.53 -47.19
CA ALA A 93 -11.49 -25.76 -45.74
C ALA A 93 -10.01 -25.78 -45.29
N ILE A 94 -9.09 -26.33 -46.10
CA ILE A 94 -7.64 -26.28 -45.83
C ILE A 94 -7.16 -24.83 -45.80
N ASN A 95 -7.57 -24.01 -46.77
CA ASN A 95 -7.14 -22.61 -46.82
C ASN A 95 -7.63 -21.82 -45.60
N GLU A 96 -8.89 -22.00 -45.17
CA GLU A 96 -9.41 -21.38 -43.95
C GLU A 96 -8.74 -21.92 -42.69
N GLN A 97 -8.48 -23.23 -42.60
CA GLN A 97 -7.75 -23.82 -41.48
C GLN A 97 -6.39 -23.13 -41.29
N THR A 98 -5.59 -23.04 -42.37
CA THR A 98 -4.28 -22.37 -42.33
C THR A 98 -4.38 -20.92 -41.86
N GLN A 99 -5.38 -20.17 -42.34
CA GLN A 99 -5.58 -18.78 -41.90
C GLN A 99 -5.90 -18.67 -40.40
N PHE A 100 -6.73 -19.58 -39.88
CA PHE A 100 -7.05 -19.61 -38.45
C PHE A 100 -5.87 -20.07 -37.60
N GLU A 101 -5.07 -21.03 -38.07
CA GLU A 101 -3.84 -21.47 -37.40
C GLU A 101 -2.80 -20.34 -37.31
N GLU A 102 -2.56 -19.62 -38.41
CA GLU A 102 -1.66 -18.45 -38.43
C GLU A 102 -2.16 -17.34 -37.50
N ARG A 103 -3.48 -17.10 -37.47
CA ARG A 103 -4.08 -16.13 -36.54
C ARG A 103 -3.90 -16.57 -35.09
N ALA A 104 -4.18 -17.83 -34.77
CA ALA A 104 -4.01 -18.39 -33.44
C ALA A 104 -2.54 -18.29 -33.00
N GLN A 105 -1.58 -18.57 -33.87
CA GLN A 105 -0.16 -18.46 -33.55
C GLN A 105 0.24 -17.01 -33.22
N ARG A 106 -0.21 -16.03 -34.01
CA ARG A 106 0.04 -14.59 -33.72
C ARG A 106 -0.57 -14.16 -32.39
N LEU A 107 -1.82 -14.58 -32.13
CA LEU A 107 -2.52 -14.26 -30.89
C LEU A 107 -1.86 -14.93 -29.67
N LYS A 108 -1.32 -16.14 -29.83
CA LYS A 108 -0.58 -16.84 -28.78
C LYS A 108 0.67 -16.04 -28.38
N SER A 109 1.47 -15.61 -29.35
CA SER A 109 2.65 -14.78 -29.07
C SER A 109 2.27 -13.45 -28.42
N ALA A 110 1.18 -12.81 -28.86
CA ALA A 110 0.68 -11.58 -28.24
C ALA A 110 0.21 -11.81 -26.79
N LEU A 111 -0.46 -12.93 -26.51
CA LEU A 111 -0.90 -13.33 -25.17
C LEU A 111 0.28 -13.60 -24.23
N GLU A 112 1.32 -14.28 -24.71
CA GLU A 112 2.55 -14.54 -23.95
C GLU A 112 3.23 -13.22 -23.56
N GLN A 113 3.41 -12.30 -24.52
CA GLN A 113 3.99 -10.98 -24.26
C GLN A 113 3.12 -10.15 -23.30
N ALA A 114 1.79 -10.14 -23.51
CA ALA A 114 0.88 -9.44 -22.62
C ALA A 114 0.92 -9.97 -21.18
N SER A 115 1.16 -11.28 -21.01
CA SER A 115 1.30 -11.93 -19.70
C SER A 115 2.60 -11.54 -19.00
N ILE A 116 3.72 -11.50 -19.72
CA ILE A 116 5.02 -11.04 -19.18
C ILE A 116 4.91 -9.58 -18.74
N HIS A 117 4.39 -8.70 -19.59
CA HIS A 117 4.22 -7.29 -19.26
C HIS A 117 3.27 -7.07 -18.07
N LEU A 118 2.19 -7.85 -17.97
CA LEU A 118 1.28 -7.79 -16.83
C LEU A 118 2.01 -8.13 -15.53
N GLN A 119 2.78 -9.23 -15.51
CA GLN A 119 3.53 -9.65 -14.33
C GLN A 119 4.55 -8.58 -13.89
N GLU A 120 5.27 -7.97 -14.83
CA GLU A 120 6.18 -6.86 -14.53
C GLU A 120 5.47 -5.64 -13.95
N LEU A 121 4.29 -5.31 -14.47
CA LEU A 121 3.49 -4.19 -13.99
C LEU A 121 2.92 -4.46 -12.59
N GLU A 122 2.48 -5.69 -12.32
CA GLU A 122 2.01 -6.12 -11.00
C GLU A 122 3.12 -6.03 -9.95
N GLN A 123 4.33 -6.49 -10.28
CA GLN A 123 5.48 -6.37 -9.37
C GLN A 123 5.79 -4.89 -9.06
N LYS A 124 5.88 -4.04 -10.09
CA LYS A 124 6.12 -2.59 -9.90
C LYS A 124 5.01 -1.93 -9.10
N TYR A 125 3.76 -2.33 -9.30
CA TYR A 125 2.61 -1.82 -8.57
C TYR A 125 2.67 -2.19 -7.09
N GLU A 126 3.03 -3.42 -6.75
CA GLU A 126 3.21 -3.84 -5.35
C GLU A 126 4.39 -3.10 -4.69
N GLU A 127 5.51 -2.92 -5.39
CA GLU A 127 6.61 -2.08 -4.89
C GLU A 127 6.17 -0.64 -4.59
N MET A 128 5.31 -0.06 -5.44
CA MET A 128 4.75 1.27 -5.19
C MET A 128 3.86 1.31 -3.95
N LYS A 129 3.03 0.28 -3.73
CA LYS A 129 2.19 0.17 -2.53
C LYS A 129 3.02 0.08 -1.25
N HIS A 130 4.09 -0.71 -1.28
CA HIS A 130 5.02 -0.78 -0.14
C HIS A 130 5.66 0.56 0.16
N LYS A 131 6.18 1.26 -0.86
CA LYS A 131 6.76 2.61 -0.68
C LYS A 131 5.75 3.62 -0.13
N LEU A 132 4.50 3.58 -0.61
CA LEU A 132 3.45 4.45 -0.08
C LEU A 132 3.19 4.16 1.42
N LYS A 133 3.16 2.89 1.81
CA LYS A 133 3.00 2.49 3.21
C LYS A 133 4.16 2.98 4.08
N ASP A 134 5.39 2.85 3.60
CA ASP A 134 6.58 3.34 4.31
C ASP A 134 6.53 4.86 4.50
N MET A 135 6.03 5.59 3.49
CA MET A 135 5.84 7.04 3.61
C MET A 135 4.78 7.42 4.66
N HIS A 136 3.69 6.66 4.79
CA HIS A 136 2.71 6.87 5.88
C HIS A 136 3.32 6.60 7.25
N ILE A 137 4.15 5.56 7.39
CA ILE A 137 4.88 5.30 8.64
C ILE A 137 5.77 6.49 8.96
N ARG A 138 6.52 6.98 7.98
CA ARG A 138 7.40 8.14 8.15
C ARG A 138 6.64 9.41 8.52
N GLN A 139 5.46 9.63 7.95
CA GLN A 139 4.56 10.72 8.32
C GLN A 139 4.17 10.64 9.80
N MET A 140 3.77 9.46 10.29
CA MET A 140 3.43 9.27 11.70
C MET A 140 4.63 9.52 12.62
N GLU A 141 5.82 9.07 12.25
CA GLU A 141 7.05 9.34 13.02
C GLU A 141 7.34 10.85 13.12
N LEU A 142 7.18 11.59 12.02
CA LEU A 142 7.42 13.03 11.98
C LEU A 142 6.40 13.80 12.83
N MET A 143 5.12 13.42 12.77
CA MET A 143 4.08 13.99 13.63
C MET A 143 4.37 13.71 15.12
N GLY A 144 4.82 12.50 15.44
CA GLY A 144 5.23 12.13 16.80
C GLY A 144 6.39 12.98 17.32
N LYS A 145 7.44 13.16 16.49
CA LYS A 145 8.58 14.03 16.82
C LYS A 145 8.16 15.48 17.03
N GLU A 146 7.32 16.01 16.13
CA GLU A 146 6.80 17.38 16.26
C GLU A 146 6.06 17.57 17.58
N ASN A 147 5.19 16.63 17.95
CA ASN A 147 4.44 16.69 19.20
C ASN A 147 5.36 16.75 20.42
N ILE A 148 6.41 15.91 20.46
CA ILE A 148 7.40 15.91 21.53
C ILE A 148 8.15 17.25 21.58
N THR A 149 8.63 17.75 20.43
CA THR A 149 9.35 19.02 20.35
C THR A 149 8.49 20.20 20.81
N ARG A 150 7.22 20.26 20.39
CA ARG A 150 6.27 21.30 20.81
C ARG A 150 5.95 21.21 22.30
N ALA A 151 5.79 20.00 22.85
CA ALA A 151 5.58 19.80 24.28
C ALA A 151 6.78 20.28 25.10
N ASN A 152 8.00 19.87 24.73
CA ASN A 152 9.23 20.31 25.39
C ASN A 152 9.41 21.83 25.32
N TYR A 153 9.12 22.46 24.17
CA TYR A 153 9.19 23.92 24.04
C TYR A 153 8.22 24.63 25.00
N ARG A 154 6.97 24.16 25.11
CA ARG A 154 5.98 24.73 26.04
C ARG A 154 6.37 24.52 27.50
N LEU A 155 6.88 23.34 27.85
CA LEU A 155 7.36 23.04 29.20
C LEU A 155 8.51 23.96 29.59
N ASN A 156 9.52 24.11 28.72
CA ASN A 156 10.65 25.01 28.97
C ASN A 156 10.19 26.47 29.10
N GLN A 157 9.27 26.94 28.25
CA GLN A 157 8.70 28.28 28.36
C GLN A 157 7.96 28.51 29.69
N MET A 158 7.28 27.50 30.21
CA MET A 158 6.62 27.56 31.52
C MET A 158 7.64 27.56 32.68
N LEU A 159 8.74 26.82 32.56
CA LEU A 159 9.79 26.70 33.58
C LEU A 159 10.71 27.93 33.63
N ASP A 160 11.04 28.52 32.47
CA ASP A 160 11.92 29.69 32.35
C ASP A 160 11.18 31.02 32.66
N GLY A 161 9.85 31.00 32.68
CA GLY A 161 8.99 32.15 32.99
C GLY A 161 8.99 32.51 34.48
N ASN A 162 10.01 33.24 34.94
CA ASN A 162 10.15 33.77 36.31
C ASN A 162 9.14 34.89 36.68
N SER A 163 7.84 34.73 36.41
CA SER A 163 6.81 35.71 36.79
C SER A 163 5.40 35.11 36.80
N TYR A 164 5.07 34.18 37.71
CA TYR A 164 3.66 33.95 38.11
C TYR A 164 3.50 33.11 39.40
N THR A 165 4.28 33.43 40.44
CA THR A 165 4.35 32.67 41.69
C THR A 165 3.12 32.80 42.62
N GLY A 166 2.02 33.42 42.19
CA GLY A 166 0.84 33.62 43.06
C GLY A 166 -0.49 33.02 42.58
N LYS A 167 -0.67 32.78 41.27
CA LYS A 167 -2.00 32.46 40.69
C LYS A 167 -2.07 31.15 39.91
N VAL A 168 -0.93 30.50 39.66
CA VAL A 168 -0.86 29.24 38.89
C VAL A 168 -1.10 28.02 39.79
N GLY A 169 -0.67 28.04 41.05
CA GLY A 169 -0.89 26.92 41.99
C GLY A 169 -2.38 26.58 42.19
N SER A 170 -3.23 27.60 42.36
CA SER A 170 -4.68 27.41 42.53
C SER A 170 -5.39 26.88 41.27
N ARG A 171 -4.83 27.12 40.06
CA ARG A 171 -5.39 26.58 38.80
C ARG A 171 -4.82 25.21 38.47
N PHE A 172 -3.64 24.87 39.00
CA PHE A 172 -3.06 23.52 38.94
C PHE A 172 -3.89 22.54 39.77
N GLU A 173 -4.33 22.93 40.98
CA GLU A 173 -5.21 22.09 41.81
C GLU A 173 -6.59 21.83 41.17
N GLU A 174 -7.11 22.75 40.36
CA GLU A 174 -8.34 22.54 39.59
C GLU A 174 -8.12 21.63 38.36
N MET A 175 -6.95 21.72 37.74
CA MET A 175 -6.52 20.85 36.63
C MET A 175 -6.19 19.44 37.12
N ASP A 176 -5.55 19.26 38.27
CA ASP A 176 -5.30 17.94 38.87
C ASP A 176 -6.64 17.24 39.17
N ARG A 177 -7.64 17.94 39.72
CA ARG A 177 -8.99 17.36 39.94
C ARG A 177 -9.77 17.06 38.66
N TYR A 178 -9.41 17.68 37.54
CA TYR A 178 -9.99 17.39 36.23
C TYR A 178 -9.26 16.22 35.55
N LEU A 179 -7.94 16.17 35.69
CA LEU A 179 -7.07 15.10 35.20
C LEU A 179 -7.30 13.79 35.98
N ASP A 180 -7.47 13.82 37.30
CA ASP A 180 -7.87 12.66 38.13
C ASP A 180 -9.20 12.05 37.65
N ARG A 181 -10.17 12.90 37.29
CA ARG A 181 -11.46 12.45 36.75
C ARG A 181 -11.33 11.82 35.37
N LEU A 182 -10.47 12.38 34.52
CA LEU A 182 -10.13 11.82 33.20
C LEU A 182 -9.32 10.52 33.32
N GLU A 183 -8.44 10.41 34.31
CA GLU A 183 -7.59 9.26 34.59
C GLU A 183 -8.40 8.08 35.15
N HIS A 184 -9.39 8.32 36.00
CA HIS A 184 -10.35 7.29 36.42
C HIS A 184 -11.23 6.79 35.27
N GLN A 185 -11.56 7.63 34.30
CA GLN A 185 -12.36 7.25 33.14
C GLN A 185 -11.52 6.49 32.08
N ALA A 186 -10.24 6.86 31.93
CA ALA A 186 -9.28 6.25 31.00
C ALA A 186 -8.69 4.92 31.51
N ASN A 187 -8.50 4.76 32.83
CA ASN A 187 -7.97 3.54 33.43
C ASN A 187 -8.87 2.30 33.26
N SER A 188 -10.17 2.48 32.97
CA SER A 188 -11.07 1.34 32.76
C SER A 188 -10.88 0.60 31.42
N ARG A 189 -10.20 1.20 30.44
CA ARG A 189 -10.08 0.64 29.07
C ARG A 189 -8.67 0.35 28.58
N TYR A 190 -7.63 0.75 29.30
CA TYR A 190 -6.24 0.69 28.81
C TYR A 190 -5.41 -0.51 29.31
N HIS A 191 -5.96 -1.34 30.20
CA HIS A 191 -5.27 -2.54 30.66
C HIS A 191 -5.36 -3.68 29.64
N ARG A 192 -4.40 -3.89 28.72
CA ARG A 192 -4.21 -5.25 28.15
C ARG A 192 -2.96 -5.61 27.33
N HIS A 193 -2.22 -4.68 26.70
CA HIS A 193 -1.33 -5.06 25.57
C HIS A 193 0.06 -4.40 25.50
N THR A 194 0.74 -4.20 26.63
CA THR A 194 2.19 -3.91 26.61
C THR A 194 2.99 -5.07 27.22
N ILE A 195 4.22 -5.27 26.73
CA ILE A 195 5.15 -6.32 27.19
C ILE A 195 5.40 -6.17 28.69
N ASP A 196 5.57 -4.94 29.19
CA ASP A 196 5.75 -4.66 30.61
C ASP A 196 4.54 -5.08 31.45
N GLY A 197 3.32 -4.91 30.91
CA GLY A 197 2.10 -5.38 31.55
C GLY A 197 1.99 -6.91 31.59
N ARG A 198 2.52 -7.62 30.59
CA ARG A 198 2.58 -9.10 30.57
C ARG A 198 3.66 -9.63 31.51
N ILE A 199 4.82 -8.98 31.61
CA ILE A 199 5.90 -9.36 32.53
C ILE A 199 5.47 -9.14 33.99
N ALA A 200 4.83 -8.02 34.31
CA ALA A 200 4.29 -7.78 35.65
C ALA A 200 3.18 -8.79 36.03
N GLN A 201 2.39 -9.26 35.05
CA GLN A 201 1.39 -10.30 35.28
C GLN A 201 2.03 -11.66 35.59
N LEU A 202 3.10 -12.02 34.87
CA LEU A 202 3.84 -13.26 35.10
C LEU A 202 4.58 -13.24 36.44
N GLU A 203 5.22 -12.13 36.81
CA GLU A 203 5.84 -11.98 38.14
C GLU A 203 4.83 -12.13 39.29
N LYS A 204 3.62 -11.61 39.11
CA LYS A 204 2.56 -11.71 40.11
C LYS A 204 2.00 -13.13 40.22
N GLN A 205 1.94 -13.87 39.11
CA GLN A 205 1.54 -15.28 39.13
C GLN A 205 2.59 -16.16 39.81
N LEU A 206 3.87 -15.97 39.49
CA LEU A 206 4.98 -16.70 40.12
C LEU A 206 5.05 -16.46 41.64
N LYS A 207 4.89 -15.21 42.09
CA LYS A 207 4.84 -14.90 43.54
C LYS A 207 3.64 -15.51 44.26
N ASN A 208 2.51 -15.69 43.57
CA ASN A 208 1.34 -16.32 44.17
C ASN A 208 1.49 -17.85 44.25
N GLU A 209 2.18 -18.47 43.28
CA GLU A 209 2.52 -19.90 43.31
C GLU A 209 3.57 -20.22 44.38
N GLU A 210 4.58 -19.36 44.57
CA GLU A 210 5.57 -19.49 45.67
C GLU A 210 4.93 -19.34 47.06
N ASN A 211 3.93 -18.46 47.20
CA ASN A 211 3.23 -18.30 48.47
C ASN A 211 2.25 -19.46 48.78
N HIS A 212 1.75 -20.16 47.75
CA HIS A 212 0.92 -21.36 47.94
C HIS A 212 1.74 -22.61 48.23
N SER A 213 2.97 -22.74 47.71
CA SER A 213 3.84 -23.89 48.01
C SER A 213 4.53 -23.83 49.39
N ILE A 214 4.44 -22.69 50.09
CA ILE A 214 4.93 -22.52 51.47
C ILE A 214 3.81 -22.74 52.51
N SER A 215 2.55 -22.86 52.08
CA SER A 215 1.39 -23.02 52.97
C SER A 215 0.72 -24.41 52.91
N GLU A 216 1.35 -25.41 52.30
CA GLU A 216 1.06 -26.85 52.52
C GLU A 216 2.18 -27.49 53.35
#